data_AF-A0A414RKX6-F1
#
_entry.id   AF-A0A414RKX6-F1
#
_cell.length_a   1.000
_cell.length_b   1.000
_cell.length_c   1.000
_cell.angle_alpha   90.00
_cell.angle_beta   90.00
_cell.angle_gamma   90.00
#
_symmetry.space_group_name_H-M   'P 1'
#
loop_
_entity.id
_entity.type
_entity.pdbx_description
1 polymer ?
#
loop_
_entity_poly.entity_id
_entity_poly.type
_entity_poly.pdbx_seq_one_letter_code
_entity_poly.pdbx_strand_id
1 'polypeptide(L)' 'MGKSKVTDYMIRYIEENRMDAKSLAAHAGIDAGKLREDYEEPLDAEEFLTLCVCLGIQPEQVRSVINKV' A
#
# COMPACT_ATOMS: atom_id res chain seq x y z
N MET A 1 8.65 3.74 -16.63
CA MET A 1 8.29 4.53 -15.43
C MET A 1 8.70 3.73 -14.22
N GLY A 2 9.43 4.32 -13.28
CA GLY A 2 9.87 3.59 -12.08
C GLY A 2 8.67 3.19 -11.24
N LYS A 3 8.65 1.95 -10.73
CA LYS A 3 7.62 1.49 -9.78
C LYS A 3 7.60 2.39 -8.54
N SER A 4 6.41 2.60 -7.97
CA SER A 4 6.20 3.45 -6.81
C SER A 4 6.73 2.78 -5.55
N LYS A 5 7.77 3.37 -4.93
CA LYS A 5 8.31 2.90 -3.65
C LYS A 5 7.24 2.77 -2.55
N VAL A 6 6.23 3.63 -2.57
CA VAL A 6 5.13 3.61 -1.59
C VAL A 6 4.24 2.40 -1.82
N THR A 7 3.77 2.20 -3.05
CA THR A 7 2.92 1.06 -3.41
C THR A 7 3.64 -0.25 -3.14
N ASP A 8 4.90 -0.35 -3.55
CA ASP A 8 5.74 -1.54 -3.31
C ASP A 8 5.87 -1.86 -1.81
N TYR A 9 6.08 -0.83 -0.98
CA TYR A 9 6.14 -1.00 0.47
C TYR A 9 4.81 -1.49 1.05
N MET A 10 3.68 -0.90 0.63
CA MET A 10 2.37 -1.28 1.15
C MET A 10 1.99 -2.72 0.79
N ILE A 11 2.26 -3.14 -0.45
CA ILE A 11 2.06 -4.54 -0.88
C ILE A 11 2.87 -5.48 0.00
N ARG A 12 4.16 -5.19 0.14
CA ARG A 12 5.06 -6.00 0.97
C ARG A 12 4.61 -6.04 2.43
N TYR A 13 4.14 -4.93 2.98
CA TYR A 13 3.62 -4.88 4.35
C TYR A 13 2.42 -5.81 4.52
N ILE A 14 1.48 -5.79 3.58
CA ILE A 14 0.28 -6.65 3.60
C ILE A 14 0.70 -8.13 3.53
N GLU A 15 1.65 -8.47 2.67
CA GLU A 15 2.17 -9.84 2.51
C GLU A 15 2.93 -10.33 3.76
N GLU A 16 3.84 -9.52 4.31
CA GLU A 16 4.62 -9.84 5.51
C GLU A 16 3.73 -10.05 6.73
N ASN A 17 2.61 -9.30 6.82
CA ASN A 17 1.63 -9.44 7.89
C ASN A 17 0.54 -10.50 7.59
N ARG A 18 0.63 -11.22 6.47
CA ARG A 18 -0.34 -12.24 6.01
C ARG A 18 -1.79 -11.74 5.98
N MET A 19 -1.97 -10.47 5.61
CA MET A 19 -3.27 -9.84 5.48
C MET A 19 -3.89 -10.17 4.12
N ASP A 20 -5.21 -10.32 4.06
CA ASP A 20 -5.90 -10.55 2.79
C ASP A 20 -6.01 -9.22 2.01
N ALA A 21 -5.14 -9.05 1.01
CA ALA A 21 -5.09 -7.87 0.16
C ALA A 21 -6.45 -7.59 -0.51
N LYS A 22 -7.21 -8.63 -0.86
CA LYS A 22 -8.50 -8.47 -1.54
C LYS A 22 -9.56 -7.90 -0.60
N SER A 23 -9.69 -8.44 0.61
CA SER A 23 -10.60 -7.90 1.62
C SER A 23 -10.20 -6.50 2.05
N LEU A 24 -8.89 -6.24 2.18
CA LEU A 24 -8.37 -4.91 2.54
C LEU A 24 -8.66 -3.88 1.45
N ALA A 25 -8.44 -4.21 0.18
CA ALA A 25 -8.78 -3.37 -0.96
C ALA A 25 -10.28 -3.02 -0.96
N ALA A 26 -11.14 -4.03 -0.78
CA ALA A 26 -12.60 -3.83 -0.73
C ALA A 26 -13.01 -2.95 0.46
N HIS A 27 -12.36 -3.11 1.62
CA HIS A 27 -12.64 -2.30 2.81
C HIS A 27 -12.17 -0.84 2.64
N ALA A 28 -11.02 -0.64 1.99
CA ALA A 28 -10.43 0.67 1.74
C ALA A 28 -11.00 1.37 0.49
N GLY A 29 -11.87 0.70 -0.29
CA GLY A 29 -12.38 1.24 -1.55
C GLY A 29 -11.32 1.34 -2.66
N ILE A 30 -10.25 0.56 -2.57
CA ILE A 30 -9.12 0.54 -3.50
C ILE A 30 -9.33 -0.57 -4.53
N ASP A 31 -8.88 -0.36 -5.76
CA ASP A 31 -8.80 -1.45 -6.74
C ASP A 31 -7.80 -2.53 -6.25
N ALA A 32 -8.27 -3.77 -6.13
CA ALA A 32 -7.44 -4.89 -5.69
C ALA A 32 -6.22 -5.14 -6.59
N GLY A 33 -6.26 -4.73 -7.86
CA GLY A 33 -5.11 -4.76 -8.77
C GLY A 33 -3.94 -3.88 -8.31
N LYS A 34 -4.21 -2.81 -7.56
CA LYS A 34 -3.19 -1.90 -7.02
C LYS A 34 -2.45 -2.46 -5.80
N LEU A 35 -3.00 -3.49 -5.14
CA LEU A 35 -2.42 -4.15 -3.97
C LEU A 35 -1.75 -5.49 -4.33
N ARG A 36 -1.18 -5.60 -5.53
CA ARG A 36 -0.49 -6.80 -6.05
C ARG A 36 0.88 -6.45 -6.60
N GLU A 37 1.86 -7.35 -6.54
CA GLU A 37 3.24 -7.11 -6.99
C GLU A 37 3.36 -6.63 -8.46
N ASP A 38 2.40 -7.04 -9.29
CA ASP A 38 2.29 -6.72 -10.71
C ASP A 38 1.35 -5.55 -11.01
N TYR A 39 1.05 -4.68 -10.03
CA TYR A 39 0.19 -3.52 -10.23
C TYR A 39 0.62 -2.68 -11.45
N GLU A 40 -0.35 -2.32 -12.26
CA GLU A 40 -0.14 -1.43 -13.41
C GLU A 40 -0.20 0.04 -12.99
N GLU A 41 -1.07 0.35 -12.02
CA GLU A 41 -1.29 1.69 -11.49
C GLU A 41 -0.93 1.76 -10.01
N PRO A 42 -0.11 2.75 -9.58
CA PRO A 42 0.23 2.89 -8.17
C PRO A 42 -0.97 3.41 -7.36
N LEU A 43 -0.88 3.29 -6.04
CA LEU A 43 -1.79 3.98 -5.13
C LEU A 43 -1.65 5.50 -5.31
N ASP A 44 -2.78 6.18 -5.43
CA ASP A 44 -2.82 7.62 -5.29
C ASP A 44 -2.71 8.06 -3.82
N ALA A 45 -2.71 9.37 -3.58
CA ALA A 45 -2.56 9.92 -2.24
C ALA A 45 -3.74 9.57 -1.31
N GLU A 46 -4.97 9.55 -1.82
CA GLU A 46 -6.17 9.24 -1.03
C GLU A 46 -6.25 7.75 -0.72
N GLU A 47 -5.96 6.89 -1.70
CA GLU A 47 -5.86 5.45 -1.54
C GLU A 47 -4.79 5.08 -0.52
N PHE A 48 -3.61 5.70 -0.60
CA PHE A 48 -2.53 5.48 0.36
C PHE A 48 -2.92 5.90 1.78
N LEU A 49 -3.51 7.08 1.96
CA LEU A 49 -3.94 7.56 3.27
C LEU A 49 -5.04 6.68 3.86
N THR A 50 -6.01 6.27 3.04
CA THR A 50 -7.09 5.38 3.45
C THR A 50 -6.53 4.02 3.89
N LEU A 51 -5.59 3.48 3.12
CA LEU A 51 -4.92 2.23 3.47
C LEU A 51 -4.12 2.34 4.78
N CYS A 52 -3.45 3.47 5.02
CA CYS A 52 -2.77 3.74 6.29
C CYS A 52 -3.75 3.71 7.47
N VAL A 53 -4.93 4.31 7.33
CA VAL A 53 -5.99 4.29 8.35
C VAL A 53 -6.49 2.87 8.58
N CYS A 54 -6.79 2.11 7.51
CA CYS A 54 -7.24 0.72 7.62
C CYS A 54 -6.22 -0.19 8.33
N LEU A 55 -4.93 0.06 8.12
CA LEU A 55 -3.85 -0.72 8.70
C LEU A 55 -3.37 -0.21 10.07
N GLY A 56 -3.85 0.96 10.51
CA GLY A 56 -3.39 1.60 11.75
C GLY A 56 -1.93 2.07 11.70
N ILE A 57 -1.42 2.39 10.50
CA ILE A 57 -0.04 2.85 10.26
C ILE A 57 -0.05 4.35 10.03
N GLN A 58 0.98 5.05 10.53
CA GLN A 58 1.16 6.46 10.20
C GLN A 58 1.93 6.63 8.88
N PRO A 59 1.47 7.50 7.95
CA PRO A 59 2.17 7.79 6.70
C PRO A 59 3.65 8.16 6.88
N GLU A 60 3.99 8.81 7.99
CA GLU A 60 5.36 9.21 8.34
C GLU A 60 6.28 8.00 8.58
N GLN A 61 5.74 6.90 9.11
CA GLN A 61 6.49 5.65 9.30
C GLN A 61 6.87 5.06 7.94
N VAL A 62 5.93 5.03 7.00
CA VAL A 62 6.17 4.62 5.60
C VAL A 62 7.26 5.49 4.98
N ARG A 63 7.13 6.82 5.10
CA ARG A 63 8.10 7.79 4.58
C ARG A 63 9.51 7.57 5.15
N SER A 64 9.63 7.26 6.44
CA SER A 64 10.93 7.00 7.06
C SER A 64 11.59 5.72 6.54
N VAL A 65 10.82 4.71 6.13
CA VAL A 65 11.36 3.47 5.59
C VAL A 65 11.81 3.67 4.15
N ILE A 66 10.96 4.25 3.30
CA ILE A 66 11.26 4.42 1.86
C ILE A 66 12.40 5.41 1.58
N ASN A 67 12.66 6.38 2.46
CA ASN A 67 13.75 7.36 2.32
C ASN A 67 15.09 6.88 2.90
N LYS A 68 15.11 5.77 3.64
CA LYS A 68 16.36 5.16 4.13
C LYS A 68 17.00 4.20 3.11
N VAL A 69 16.37 4.01 1.94
CA VAL A 69 16.79 3.09 0.87
C VAL A 69 17.16 3.86 -0.40
#